data_AF-A0A9D2B7T6-F1
#
_entry.id   AF-A0A9D2B7T6-F1
#
_cell.length_a   1.000
_cell.length_b   1.000
_cell.length_c   1.000
_cell.angle_alpha   90.00
_cell.angle_beta   90.00
_cell.angle_gamma   90.00
#
_symmetry.space_group_name_H-M   'P 1'
#
loop_
_entity.id
_entity.type
_entity.pdbx_description
1 polymer ?
#
loop_
_entity_poly.entity_id
_entity_poly.type
_entity_poly.pdbx_seq_one_letter_code
_entity_poly.pdbx_strand_id
1 'polypeptide(L)'
;MRFQQILCGIHGRVAVKFNHRKVTAMLLTILVYLLESYAIYRLAVVRGLPMPLLAFIPFFQLYMLGQIGDSLKYLNRTVNDLLGQIPLAYALPLLSIAGSLLRYPLTLFISMVTALALLVVYYLVFSFYEPKLCILFTAVCSLNFVFTVLLILSRVPVLGGVAGALGVVVLRLLQFTPFIGPLLILYCLRGYRRRG
;
A
#
# COMPACT_ATOMS: atom_id res chain seq x y z
N MET A 1 -56.72 8.07 23.04
CA MET A 1 -55.76 6.96 23.31
C MET A 1 -55.11 6.45 22.01
N ARG A 2 -54.36 7.31 21.29
CA ARG A 2 -53.78 6.99 19.96
C ARG A 2 -52.31 7.38 19.80
N PHE A 3 -51.60 7.59 20.90
CA PHE A 3 -50.19 8.00 20.91
C PHE A 3 -49.21 6.92 21.37
N GLN A 4 -49.70 5.79 21.89
CA GLN A 4 -48.84 4.71 22.42
C GLN A 4 -48.48 3.62 21.39
N GLN A 5 -49.16 3.57 20.23
CA GLN A 5 -48.89 2.56 19.19
C GLN A 5 -47.82 2.98 18.18
N ILE A 6 -47.45 4.26 18.11
CA ILE A 6 -46.45 4.74 17.14
C ILE A 6 -45.01 4.51 17.67
N LEU A 7 -44.81 4.55 18.99
CA LEU A 7 -43.49 4.30 19.59
C LEU A 7 -43.07 2.82 19.61
N CYS A 8 -44.02 1.88 19.55
CA CYS A 8 -43.70 0.45 19.52
C CYS A 8 -43.37 -0.07 18.09
N GLY A 9 -43.71 0.71 17.05
CA GLY A 9 -43.44 0.35 15.65
C GLY A 9 -42.03 0.69 15.14
N ILE A 10 -41.27 1.51 15.88
CA ILE A 10 -39.95 2.01 15.45
C ILE A 10 -38.81 1.11 15.95
N HIS A 11 -39.03 0.32 17.00
CA HIS A 11 -38.01 -0.60 17.53
C HIS A 11 -37.86 -1.92 16.75
N GLY A 12 -38.71 -2.18 15.75
CA GLY A 12 -38.83 -3.50 15.12
C GLY A 12 -38.09 -3.73 13.79
N ARG A 13 -37.34 -2.77 13.24
CA ARG A 13 -36.70 -2.93 11.90
C ARG A 13 -35.28 -2.37 11.79
N VAL A 14 -34.42 -2.70 12.76
CA VAL A 14 -32.97 -2.66 12.54
C VAL A 14 -32.37 -4.01 12.91
N ALA A 15 -32.97 -5.09 12.41
CA ALA A 15 -32.26 -6.34 12.27
C ALA A 15 -31.26 -6.17 11.11
N VAL A 16 -30.13 -5.50 11.40
CA VAL A 16 -28.95 -5.57 10.55
C VAL A 16 -28.62 -7.04 10.47
N LYS A 17 -28.91 -7.66 9.33
CA LYS A 17 -28.51 -9.03 9.04
C LYS A 17 -26.99 -9.03 9.00
N PHE A 18 -26.39 -9.25 10.17
CA PHE A 18 -24.97 -9.16 10.44
C PHE A 18 -24.31 -10.28 9.63
N ASN A 19 -23.88 -9.96 8.43
CA ASN A 19 -23.20 -10.92 7.59
C ASN A 19 -21.79 -11.09 8.18
N HIS A 20 -21.62 -12.11 9.02
CA HIS A 20 -20.36 -12.38 9.74
C HIS A 20 -19.13 -12.38 8.81
N ARG A 21 -19.28 -12.75 7.53
CA ARG A 21 -18.22 -12.63 6.51
C ARG A 21 -17.79 -11.19 6.23
N LYS A 22 -18.73 -10.23 6.17
CA LYS A 22 -18.41 -8.82 5.89
C LYS A 22 -17.74 -8.17 7.10
N VAL A 23 -18.18 -8.52 8.30
CA VAL A 23 -17.65 -7.97 9.56
C VAL A 23 -16.23 -8.47 9.82
N THR A 24 -15.98 -9.77 9.64
CA THR A 24 -14.63 -10.34 9.75
C THR A 24 -13.66 -9.74 8.73
N ALA A 25 -14.12 -9.52 7.48
CA ALA A 25 -13.31 -8.84 6.47
C ALA A 25 -12.99 -7.37 6.84
N MET A 26 -13.94 -6.63 7.41
CA MET A 26 -13.71 -5.25 7.87
C MET A 26 -12.70 -5.19 9.01
N LEU A 27 -12.85 -6.05 10.02
CA LEU A 27 -11.91 -6.12 11.15
C LEU A 27 -10.50 -6.47 10.69
N LEU A 28 -10.38 -7.43 9.77
CA LEU A 28 -9.10 -7.83 9.19
C LEU A 28 -8.44 -6.68 8.42
N THR A 29 -9.22 -5.92 7.65
CA THR A 29 -8.74 -4.73 6.91
C THR A 29 -8.22 -3.66 7.88
N ILE A 30 -8.92 -3.40 8.99
CA ILE A 30 -8.50 -2.44 10.01
C ILE A 30 -7.20 -2.91 10.69
N LEU A 31 -7.09 -4.20 11.02
CA LEU A 31 -5.90 -4.78 11.64
C LEU A 31 -4.67 -4.64 10.72
N VAL A 32 -4.83 -5.00 9.45
CA VAL A 32 -3.80 -4.84 8.41
C VAL A 32 -3.36 -3.39 8.30
N TYR A 33 -4.32 -2.47 8.24
CA TYR A 33 -4.05 -1.03 8.17
C TYR A 33 -3.24 -0.54 9.38
N LEU A 34 -3.60 -0.96 10.58
CA LEU A 34 -2.88 -0.61 11.81
C LEU A 34 -1.45 -1.19 11.81
N LEU A 35 -1.30 -2.43 11.34
CA LEU A 35 0.01 -3.08 11.21
C LEU A 35 0.90 -2.34 10.21
N GLU A 36 0.34 -1.92 9.08
CA GLU A 36 1.04 -1.12 8.06
C GLU A 36 1.45 0.26 8.56
N SER A 37 0.50 0.99 9.16
CA SER A 37 0.74 2.29 9.80
C SER A 37 1.85 2.18 10.85
N TYR A 38 1.82 1.13 11.68
CA TYR A 38 2.82 0.88 12.70
C TYR A 38 4.21 0.58 12.12
N ALA A 39 4.27 -0.22 11.04
CA ALA A 39 5.52 -0.54 10.37
C ALA A 39 6.18 0.73 9.79
N ILE A 40 5.40 1.56 9.10
CA ILE A 40 5.87 2.86 8.54
C ILE A 40 6.28 3.81 9.67
N TYR A 41 5.49 3.91 10.73
CA TYR A 41 5.80 4.71 11.92
C TYR A 41 7.17 4.31 12.52
N ARG A 42 7.39 3.01 12.76
CA ARG A 42 8.64 2.52 13.33
C ARG A 42 9.83 2.80 12.41
N LEU A 43 9.65 2.69 11.11
CA LEU A 43 10.70 2.99 10.14
C LEU A 43 11.03 4.49 10.14
N ALA A 44 10.01 5.36 10.19
CA ALA A 44 10.18 6.80 10.26
C ALA A 44 10.89 7.26 11.55
N VAL A 45 10.57 6.65 12.70
CA VAL A 45 11.25 6.93 13.97
C VAL A 45 12.73 6.55 13.91
N VAL A 46 13.07 5.38 13.38
CA VAL A 46 14.49 4.95 13.25
C VAL A 46 15.28 5.88 12.33
N ARG A 47 14.61 6.54 11.39
CA ARG A 47 15.20 7.50 10.46
C ARG A 47 15.29 8.93 10.98
N GLY A 48 14.66 9.24 12.12
CA GLY A 48 14.60 10.60 12.63
C GLY A 48 13.79 11.55 11.74
N LEU A 49 12.77 11.04 11.03
CA LEU A 49 11.91 11.87 10.18
C LEU A 49 10.99 12.79 11.01
N PRO A 50 10.65 14.00 10.50
CA PRO A 50 9.75 14.91 11.20
C PRO A 50 8.33 14.31 11.27
N MET A 51 7.71 14.41 12.45
CA MET A 51 6.30 14.03 12.69
C MET A 51 5.93 12.60 12.26
N PRO A 52 6.55 11.54 12.84
CA PRO A 52 6.31 10.15 12.43
C PRO A 52 4.86 9.67 12.63
N LEU A 53 4.10 10.34 13.51
CA LEU A 53 2.69 10.05 13.78
C LEU A 53 1.79 10.19 12.54
N LEU A 54 2.22 10.93 11.51
CA LEU A 54 1.52 11.06 10.23
C LEU A 54 1.28 9.70 9.53
N ALA A 55 2.07 8.68 9.84
CA ALA A 55 1.89 7.33 9.29
C ALA A 55 0.56 6.66 9.67
N PHE A 56 -0.12 7.12 10.73
CA PHE A 56 -1.43 6.61 11.14
C PHE A 56 -2.61 7.24 10.39
N ILE A 57 -2.36 8.25 9.56
CA ILE A 57 -3.40 8.89 8.77
C ILE A 57 -3.31 8.35 7.33
N PRO A 58 -4.39 7.78 6.76
CA PRO A 58 -4.31 7.04 5.49
C PRO A 58 -3.75 7.89 4.34
N PHE A 59 -4.14 9.17 4.30
CA PHE A 59 -3.68 10.11 3.29
C PHE A 59 -2.18 10.42 3.37
N PHE A 60 -1.62 10.46 4.59
CA PHE A 60 -0.22 10.79 4.81
C PHE A 60 0.72 9.58 4.82
N GLN A 61 0.20 8.35 4.72
CA GLN A 61 1.03 7.16 4.60
C GLN A 61 1.97 7.21 3.39
N LEU A 62 1.44 7.63 2.23
CA LEU A 62 2.22 7.81 1.00
C LEU A 62 3.29 8.91 1.15
N TYR A 63 2.95 9.97 1.88
CA TYR A 63 3.90 11.05 2.18
C TYR A 63 5.05 10.55 3.06
N MET A 64 4.74 9.83 4.13
CA MET A 64 5.76 9.24 5.01
C MET A 64 6.64 8.25 4.27
N LEU A 65 6.04 7.40 3.41
CA LEU A 65 6.79 6.47 2.57
C LEU A 65 7.71 7.22 1.59
N GLY A 66 7.24 8.32 1.01
CA GLY A 66 8.04 9.18 0.14
C GLY A 66 9.19 9.87 0.87
N GLN A 67 8.96 10.36 2.09
CA GLN A 67 10.03 10.92 2.94
C GLN A 67 11.09 9.87 3.28
N ILE A 68 10.66 8.65 3.59
CA ILE A 68 11.56 7.51 3.79
C ILE A 68 12.40 7.28 2.53
N GLY A 69 11.76 7.24 1.35
CA GLY A 69 12.43 7.11 0.06
C GLY A 69 13.43 8.23 -0.23
N ASP A 70 13.06 9.48 0.06
CA ASP A 70 13.95 10.65 -0.08
C ASP A 70 15.16 10.57 0.86
N SER A 71 14.99 10.05 2.08
CA SER A 71 16.12 9.83 3.00
C SER A 71 17.08 8.73 2.53
N LEU A 72 16.63 7.87 1.61
CA LEU A 72 17.33 6.68 1.15
C LEU A 72 17.93 6.84 -0.25
N LYS A 73 17.33 7.67 -1.12
CA LYS A 73 17.72 7.77 -2.53
C LYS A 73 19.19 8.16 -2.71
N TYR A 74 19.71 9.03 -1.84
CA TYR A 74 21.10 9.51 -1.90
C TYR A 74 22.13 8.43 -1.55
N LEU A 75 21.72 7.35 -0.89
CA LEU A 75 22.60 6.26 -0.48
C LEU A 75 22.85 5.26 -1.62
N ASN A 76 22.02 5.28 -2.67
CA ASN A 76 22.16 4.38 -3.80
C ASN A 76 22.43 5.18 -5.08
N ARG A 77 23.64 5.07 -5.64
CA ARG A 77 24.09 5.86 -6.80
C ARG A 77 23.16 5.72 -8.00
N THR A 78 22.74 4.50 -8.32
CA THR A 78 21.85 4.22 -9.46
C THR A 78 20.50 4.93 -9.32
N VAL A 79 19.94 4.96 -8.11
CA VAL A 79 18.65 5.62 -7.87
C VAL A 79 18.81 7.13 -7.72
N ASN A 80 19.92 7.59 -7.16
CA ASN A 80 20.23 9.00 -7.04
C ASN A 80 20.38 9.67 -8.42
N ASP A 81 21.01 8.99 -9.38
CA ASP A 81 21.19 9.53 -10.74
C ASP A 81 19.84 9.66 -11.48
N LEU A 82 18.86 8.80 -11.18
CA LEU A 82 17.53 8.80 -11.81
C LEU A 82 16.50 9.68 -11.09
N LEU A 83 16.50 9.67 -9.76
CA LEU A 83 15.45 10.28 -8.91
C LEU A 83 15.97 11.37 -7.98
N GLY A 84 17.26 11.71 -8.03
CA GLY A 84 17.88 12.70 -7.14
C GLY A 84 17.19 14.06 -7.18
N GLN A 85 16.71 14.46 -8.37
CA GLN A 85 16.01 15.74 -8.59
C GLN A 85 14.53 15.72 -8.18
N ILE A 86 13.93 14.55 -7.97
CA ILE A 86 12.49 14.41 -7.71
C ILE A 86 12.27 14.26 -6.20
N PRO A 87 11.48 15.13 -5.54
CA PRO A 87 11.11 14.96 -4.14
C PRO A 87 10.02 13.88 -4.02
N LEU A 88 10.41 12.65 -3.65
CA LEU A 88 9.49 11.51 -3.52
C LEU A 88 8.42 11.73 -2.44
N ALA A 89 8.73 12.51 -1.39
CA ALA A 89 7.81 12.86 -0.31
C ALA A 89 6.50 13.46 -0.84
N TYR A 90 6.57 14.39 -1.79
CA TYR A 90 5.40 15.06 -2.35
C TYR A 90 4.91 14.41 -3.65
N ALA A 91 5.81 13.81 -4.42
CA ALA A 91 5.46 13.18 -5.69
C ALA A 91 4.47 12.01 -5.52
N LEU A 92 4.66 11.16 -4.50
CA LEU A 92 3.80 10.00 -4.27
C LEU A 92 2.34 10.37 -3.92
N PRO A 93 2.07 11.23 -2.93
CA PRO A 93 0.72 11.73 -2.67
C PRO A 93 0.10 12.42 -3.90
N LEU A 94 0.88 13.23 -4.61
CA LEU A 94 0.40 13.97 -5.79
C LEU A 94 -0.01 13.02 -6.92
N LEU A 95 0.78 11.96 -7.17
CA LEU A 95 0.44 10.90 -8.11
C LEU A 95 -0.85 10.17 -7.71
N SER A 96 -1.05 9.90 -6.41
CA SER A 96 -2.29 9.27 -5.93
C SER A 96 -3.51 10.15 -6.19
N ILE A 97 -3.39 11.47 -6.00
CA ILE A 97 -4.48 12.43 -6.26
C ILE A 97 -4.70 12.59 -7.78
N ALA A 98 -3.63 12.66 -8.56
CA ALA A 98 -3.73 12.70 -10.01
C ALA A 98 -4.44 11.45 -10.55
N GLY A 99 -4.13 10.27 -10.01
CA GLY A 99 -4.79 9.02 -10.40
C GLY A 99 -6.29 9.04 -10.15
N SER A 100 -6.76 9.63 -9.05
CA SER A 100 -8.19 9.69 -8.73
C SER A 100 -8.95 10.77 -9.51
N LEU A 101 -8.28 11.84 -9.94
CA LEU A 101 -8.90 12.95 -10.68
C LEU A 101 -8.91 12.75 -12.21
N LEU A 102 -7.91 12.05 -12.75
CA LEU A 102 -7.81 11.86 -14.20
C LEU A 102 -8.83 10.86 -14.71
N ARG A 103 -9.41 11.13 -15.88
CA ARG A 103 -10.29 10.20 -16.60
C ARG A 103 -9.50 9.09 -17.29
N TYR A 104 -10.18 7.98 -17.52
CA TYR A 104 -9.69 6.87 -18.33
C TYR A 104 -9.26 7.36 -19.73
N PRO A 105 -8.12 6.94 -20.29
CA PRO A 105 -7.20 5.89 -19.83
C PRO A 105 -6.02 6.37 -18.98
N LEU A 106 -5.86 7.69 -18.78
CA LEU A 106 -4.68 8.27 -18.10
C LEU A 106 -4.56 7.80 -16.64
N THR A 107 -5.69 7.48 -15.99
CA THR A 107 -5.73 6.86 -14.66
C THR A 107 -4.87 5.60 -14.56
N LEU A 108 -4.87 4.77 -15.61
CA LEU A 108 -4.10 3.51 -15.64
C LEU A 108 -2.60 3.79 -15.71
N PHE A 109 -2.22 4.80 -16.52
CA PHE A 109 -0.83 5.23 -16.63
C PHE A 109 -0.31 5.79 -15.30
N ILE A 110 -1.07 6.68 -14.65
CA ILE A 110 -0.69 7.20 -13.33
C ILE A 110 -0.61 6.06 -12.31
N SER A 111 -1.52 5.09 -12.35
CA SER A 111 -1.48 3.92 -11.47
C SER A 111 -0.22 3.07 -11.67
N MET A 112 0.23 2.89 -12.92
CA MET A 112 1.52 2.25 -13.25
C MET A 112 2.70 3.01 -12.64
N VAL A 113 2.73 4.33 -12.85
CA VAL A 113 3.81 5.20 -12.36
C VAL A 113 3.86 5.16 -10.84
N THR A 114 2.72 5.25 -10.15
CA THR A 114 2.63 5.13 -8.69
C THR A 114 3.10 3.76 -8.21
N ALA A 115 2.67 2.67 -8.84
CA ALA A 115 3.10 1.32 -8.47
C ALA A 115 4.62 1.14 -8.64
N LEU A 116 5.20 1.70 -9.71
CA LEU A 116 6.64 1.69 -9.95
C LEU A 116 7.38 2.54 -8.92
N ALA A 117 6.90 3.75 -8.61
CA ALA A 117 7.51 4.61 -7.60
C ALA A 117 7.51 3.95 -6.20
N LEU A 118 6.41 3.30 -5.81
CA LEU A 118 6.32 2.52 -4.58
C LEU A 118 7.31 1.34 -4.58
N LEU A 119 7.42 0.62 -5.70
CA LEU A 119 8.38 -0.48 -5.85
C LEU A 119 9.83 0.00 -5.63
N VAL A 120 10.19 1.15 -6.19
CA VAL A 120 11.53 1.75 -6.00
C VAL A 120 11.76 2.14 -4.54
N VAL A 121 10.77 2.73 -3.86
CA VAL A 121 10.90 3.07 -2.44
C VAL A 121 11.08 1.81 -1.59
N TYR A 122 10.30 0.76 -1.81
CA TYR A 122 10.47 -0.50 -1.10
C TYR A 122 11.83 -1.14 -1.39
N TYR A 123 12.28 -1.13 -2.65
CA TYR A 123 13.61 -1.61 -3.03
C TYR A 123 14.72 -0.86 -2.26
N LEU A 124 14.65 0.47 -2.18
CA LEU A 124 15.59 1.29 -1.42
C LEU A 124 15.60 0.92 0.07
N VAL A 125 14.43 0.75 0.67
CA VAL A 125 14.28 0.34 2.08
C VAL A 125 14.96 -1.02 2.29
N PHE A 126 14.60 -2.02 1.51
CA PHE A 126 15.14 -3.38 1.69
C PHE A 126 16.63 -3.48 1.37
N SER A 127 17.11 -2.75 0.36
CA SER A 127 18.53 -2.70 0.01
C SER A 127 19.38 -2.12 1.14
N PHE A 128 18.84 -1.18 1.92
CA PHE A 128 19.57 -0.56 3.02
C PHE A 128 19.52 -1.39 4.32
N TYR A 129 18.34 -1.89 4.70
CA TYR A 129 18.19 -2.57 6.00
C TYR A 129 18.67 -4.03 5.96
N GLU A 130 18.43 -4.78 4.88
CA GLU A 130 18.78 -6.20 4.82
C GLU A 130 19.15 -6.67 3.40
N PRO A 131 20.40 -6.41 2.94
CA PRO A 131 20.80 -6.68 1.56
C PRO A 131 20.73 -8.15 1.17
N LYS A 132 20.88 -9.08 2.14
CA LYS A 132 20.87 -10.54 1.91
C LYS A 132 19.50 -11.06 1.43
N LEU A 133 18.41 -10.40 1.85
CA LEU A 133 17.04 -10.80 1.51
C LEU A 133 16.35 -9.79 0.58
N CYS A 134 17.07 -8.77 0.13
CA CYS A 134 16.54 -7.69 -0.71
C CYS A 134 15.88 -8.22 -1.99
N ILE A 135 16.47 -9.22 -2.66
CA ILE A 135 15.93 -9.80 -3.90
C ILE A 135 14.56 -10.46 -3.64
N LEU A 136 14.45 -11.23 -2.55
CA LEU A 136 13.21 -11.92 -2.21
C LEU A 136 12.09 -10.91 -1.91
N PHE A 137 12.39 -9.87 -1.14
CA PHE A 137 11.40 -8.86 -0.77
C PHE A 137 11.01 -7.97 -1.95
N THR A 138 11.96 -7.62 -2.81
CA THR A 138 11.68 -6.88 -4.05
C THR A 138 10.82 -7.72 -4.98
N ALA A 139 11.07 -9.03 -5.09
CA ALA A 139 10.23 -9.94 -5.87
C ALA A 139 8.79 -9.99 -5.32
N VAL A 140 8.62 -10.09 -4.00
CA VAL A 140 7.29 -10.05 -3.35
C VAL A 140 6.58 -8.73 -3.60
N CYS A 141 7.27 -7.59 -3.49
CA CYS A 141 6.68 -6.28 -3.79
C CYS A 141 6.36 -6.09 -5.27
N SER A 142 7.15 -6.70 -6.18
CA SER A 142 6.93 -6.60 -7.63
C SER A 142 5.63 -7.27 -8.10
N LEU A 143 5.07 -8.21 -7.33
CA LEU A 143 3.76 -8.82 -7.63
C LEU A 143 2.66 -7.77 -7.76
N ASN A 144 2.67 -6.72 -6.93
CA ASN A 144 1.67 -5.65 -7.02
C ASN A 144 1.79 -4.85 -8.32
N PHE A 145 3.02 -4.61 -8.77
CA PHE A 145 3.29 -3.99 -10.06
C PHE A 145 2.80 -4.88 -11.21
N VAL A 146 3.17 -6.16 -11.20
CA VAL A 146 2.75 -7.16 -12.21
C VAL A 146 1.22 -7.28 -12.27
N PHE A 147 0.55 -7.30 -11.12
CA PHE A 147 -0.91 -7.31 -11.05
C PHE A 147 -1.53 -6.09 -11.74
N THR A 148 -0.98 -4.91 -11.48
CA THR A 148 -1.47 -3.67 -12.09
C THR A 148 -1.25 -3.71 -13.61
N VAL A 149 -0.12 -4.26 -14.10
CA VAL A 149 0.17 -4.41 -15.53
C VAL A 149 -0.82 -5.39 -16.17
N LEU A 150 -1.07 -6.52 -15.51
CA LEU A 150 -2.05 -7.52 -15.96
C LEU A 150 -3.46 -6.97 -16.00
N LEU A 151 -3.85 -6.12 -15.04
CA LEU A 151 -5.13 -5.43 -15.08
C LEU A 151 -5.26 -4.53 -16.31
N ILE A 152 -4.21 -3.80 -16.68
CA ILE A 152 -4.21 -2.97 -17.90
C ILE A 152 -4.33 -3.85 -19.14
N LEU A 153 -3.51 -4.91 -19.24
CA LEU A 153 -3.58 -5.85 -20.37
C LEU A 153 -4.96 -6.53 -20.46
N SER A 154 -5.61 -6.81 -19.33
CA SER A 154 -6.93 -7.44 -19.31
C SER A 154 -8.02 -6.56 -19.94
N ARG A 155 -7.82 -5.24 -19.97
CA ARG A 155 -8.73 -4.26 -20.59
C ARG A 155 -8.49 -4.10 -22.09
N VAL A 156 -7.41 -4.67 -22.63
CA VAL A 156 -7.13 -4.71 -24.07
C VAL A 156 -7.86 -5.92 -24.67
N PRO A 157 -8.79 -5.73 -25.63
CA PRO A 157 -9.69 -6.79 -26.11
C PRO A 157 -8.97 -8.00 -26.74
N VAL A 158 -7.74 -7.83 -27.23
CA VAL A 158 -6.96 -8.89 -27.90
C VAL A 158 -6.29 -9.86 -26.92
N LEU A 159 -5.95 -9.42 -25.71
CA LEU A 159 -5.21 -10.18 -24.69
C LEU A 159 -6.02 -10.42 -23.39
N GLY A 160 -7.27 -9.96 -23.37
CA GLY A 160 -8.12 -9.88 -22.19
C GLY A 160 -8.34 -11.21 -21.47
N GLY A 161 -8.54 -12.30 -22.22
CA GLY A 161 -8.84 -13.63 -21.64
C GLY A 161 -7.67 -14.21 -20.85
N VAL A 162 -6.47 -14.20 -21.44
CA VAL A 162 -5.26 -14.77 -20.79
C VAL A 162 -4.76 -13.87 -19.67
N ALA A 163 -4.73 -12.56 -19.90
CA ALA A 163 -4.33 -11.59 -18.88
C ALA A 163 -5.31 -11.56 -17.69
N GLY A 164 -6.61 -11.75 -17.95
CA GLY A 164 -7.63 -11.88 -16.91
C GLY A 164 -7.43 -13.14 -16.06
N ALA A 165 -7.19 -14.29 -16.69
CA ALA A 165 -6.94 -15.55 -15.97
C ALA A 165 -5.67 -15.48 -15.10
N LEU A 166 -4.58 -14.95 -15.65
CA LEU A 166 -3.34 -14.70 -14.89
C LEU A 166 -3.56 -13.69 -13.77
N GLY A 167 -4.34 -12.63 -14.04
CA GLY A 167 -4.71 -11.63 -13.05
C GLY A 167 -5.44 -12.22 -11.84
N VAL A 168 -6.31 -13.22 -12.04
CA VAL A 168 -7.01 -13.92 -10.93
C VAL A 168 -6.05 -14.76 -10.09
N VAL A 169 -5.06 -15.42 -10.71
CA VAL A 169 -4.03 -16.17 -9.97
C VAL A 169 -3.17 -15.22 -9.14
N VAL A 170 -2.72 -14.12 -9.74
CA VAL A 170 -1.95 -13.09 -9.05
C VAL A 170 -2.79 -12.44 -7.94
N LEU A 171 -4.09 -12.20 -8.17
CA LEU A 171 -5.02 -11.68 -7.16
C LEU A 171 -5.09 -12.58 -5.93
N ARG A 172 -5.09 -13.92 -6.12
CA ARG A 172 -5.07 -14.88 -5.00
C ARG A 172 -3.77 -14.84 -4.20
N LEU A 173 -2.63 -14.69 -4.88
CA LEU A 173 -1.35 -14.48 -4.22
C LEU A 173 -1.30 -13.13 -3.51
N LEU A 174 -1.96 -12.11 -4.07
CA LEU A 174 -1.95 -10.76 -3.53
C LEU A 174 -2.66 -10.62 -2.18
N GLN A 175 -3.54 -11.56 -1.83
CA GLN A 175 -4.30 -11.56 -0.57
C GLN A 175 -3.39 -11.59 0.67
N PHE A 176 -2.18 -12.12 0.53
CA PHE A 176 -1.21 -12.22 1.61
C PHE A 176 -0.23 -11.03 1.65
N THR A 177 -0.02 -10.33 0.54
CA THR A 177 0.86 -9.16 0.43
C THR A 177 0.60 -8.07 1.47
N PRO A 178 -0.65 -7.68 1.81
CA PRO A 178 -0.87 -6.62 2.79
C PRO A 178 -0.45 -7.01 4.21
N PHE A 179 -0.30 -8.31 4.50
CA PHE A 179 0.31 -8.79 5.75
C PHE A 179 1.82 -8.88 5.64
N ILE A 180 2.30 -9.41 4.51
CA ILE A 180 3.72 -9.66 4.29
C ILE A 180 4.50 -8.35 4.27
N GLY A 181 4.03 -7.32 3.55
CA GLY A 181 4.70 -6.02 3.45
C GLY A 181 5.10 -5.40 4.81
N PRO A 182 4.16 -5.15 5.72
CA PRO A 182 4.50 -4.55 7.00
C PRO A 182 5.25 -5.49 7.96
N LEU A 183 5.00 -6.80 7.90
CA LEU A 183 5.80 -7.78 8.65
C LEU A 183 7.26 -7.78 8.19
N LEU A 184 7.50 -7.64 6.89
CA LEU A 184 8.84 -7.54 6.32
C LEU A 184 9.57 -6.30 6.78
N ILE A 185 8.90 -5.15 6.79
CA ILE A 185 9.47 -3.90 7.31
C ILE A 185 9.86 -4.06 8.78
N LEU A 186 8.97 -4.63 9.60
CA LEU A 186 9.25 -4.87 11.02
C LEU A 186 10.38 -5.89 11.23
N TYR A 187 10.46 -6.92 10.41
CA TYR A 187 11.55 -7.90 10.42
C TYR A 187 12.89 -7.22 10.11
N CYS A 188 12.95 -6.40 9.06
CA CYS A 188 14.14 -5.65 8.68
C CYS A 188 14.60 -4.69 9.80
N LEU A 189 13.66 -3.99 10.44
CA LEU A 189 13.96 -3.11 11.57
C LEU A 189 14.49 -3.88 12.79
N ARG A 190 13.98 -5.09 13.04
CA ARG A 190 14.47 -5.96 14.11
C ARG A 190 15.88 -6.46 13.83
N GLY A 191 16.18 -6.80 12.57
CA GLY A 191 17.53 -7.17 12.11
C GLY A 191 18.54 -6.04 12.29
N TYR A 192 18.16 -4.82 11.88
CA TYR A 192 18.98 -3.61 12.02
C TYR A 192 19.38 -3.32 13.47
N ARG A 193 18.42 -3.36 14.41
CA ARG A 193 18.70 -3.14 15.84
C ARG A 193 19.66 -4.18 16.46
N ARG A 194 19.79 -5.38 15.86
CA ARG A 194 20.73 -6.40 16.37
C ARG A 194 22.16 -6.19 15.87
N ARG A 195 22.38 -5.32 14.87
CA ARG A 195 23.70 -5.06 14.27
C ARG A 195 24.31 -3.72 14.68
N GLY A 196 23.50 -2.74 15.08
CA GLY A 196 23.95 -1.46 15.64
C GLY A 196 23.85 -1.47 17.16
#